data_AF-A0A7J9QM32-F1
#
_entry.id   AF-A0A7J9QM32-F1
#
_cell.length_a   1.000
_cell.length_b   1.000
_cell.length_c   1.000
_cell.angle_alpha   90.00
_cell.angle_beta   90.00
_cell.angle_gamma   90.00
#
_symmetry.space_group_name_H-M   'P 1'
#
loop_
_entity.id
_entity.type
_entity.pdbx_description
1 polymer ?
#
loop_
_entity_poly.entity_id
_entity_poly.type
_entity_poly.pdbx_seq_one_letter_code
_entity_poly.pdbx_strand_id
1 'polypeptide(L)' 'MKIAIAISTIGTIVLILGIIFHLQGQSIVGPPSSFMYANPDWISYGTQIAIVGTIILAIGIAIKFLKN' A
#
# COMPACT_ATOMS: atom_id res chain seq x y z
N MET A 1 9.79 -5.19 -19.85
CA MET A 1 8.39 -5.65 -19.75
C MET A 1 8.10 -6.48 -18.50
N LYS A 2 8.49 -7.76 -18.38
CA LYS A 2 8.10 -8.63 -17.23
C LYS A 2 8.43 -8.06 -15.84
N ILE A 3 9.65 -7.52 -15.68
CA ILE A 3 10.10 -6.93 -14.41
C ILE A 3 9.26 -5.70 -14.02
N ALA A 4 8.96 -4.82 -14.98
CA ALA A 4 8.14 -3.63 -14.73
C ALA A 4 6.73 -4.03 -14.26
N ILE A 5 6.14 -5.04 -14.88
CA ILE A 5 4.83 -5.58 -14.48
C ILE A 5 4.91 -6.14 -13.05
N ALA A 6 5.93 -6.95 -12.74
CA ALA A 6 6.09 -7.51 -11.40
C ALA A 6 6.22 -6.43 -10.31
N ILE A 7 7.06 -5.41 -10.54
CA ILE A 7 7.24 -4.29 -9.61
C ILE A 7 5.93 -3.51 -9.42
N SER A 8 5.23 -3.18 -10.52
CA SER A 8 3.95 -2.48 -10.44
C SER A 8 2.89 -3.28 -9.68
N THR A 9 2.83 -4.61 -9.87
CA THR A 9 1.92 -5.47 -9.13
C THR A 9 2.23 -5.47 -7.64
N ILE A 10 3.51 -5.60 -7.26
CA ILE A 10 3.94 -5.54 -5.85
C ILE A 10 3.57 -4.19 -5.23
N GLY A 11 3.88 -3.09 -5.92
CA GLY A 11 3.55 -1.73 -5.45
C GLY A 11 2.05 -1.54 -5.25
N THR A 12 1.24 -2.06 -6.16
CA THR A 12 -0.23 -2.02 -6.06
C THR A 12 -0.73 -2.78 -4.82
N ILE A 13 -0.22 -3.99 -4.58
CA ILE A 13 -0.60 -4.79 -3.41
C ILE A 13 -0.24 -4.07 -2.11
N VAL A 14 0.99 -3.57 -2.01
CA VAL A 14 1.46 -2.83 -0.82
C VAL A 14 0.63 -1.57 -0.58
N LEU A 15 0.31 -0.81 -1.64
CA LEU A 15 -0.54 0.36 -1.55
C LEU A 15 -1.94 0.03 -1.00
N ILE A 16 -2.58 -1.00 -1.57
CA ILE A 16 -3.92 -1.43 -1.11
C ILE A 16 -3.88 -1.86 0.35
N LEU A 17 -2.87 -2.63 0.77
CA LEU A 17 -2.72 -3.04 2.16
C LEU A 17 -2.51 -1.84 3.09
N GLY A 18 -1.67 -0.87 2.70
CA GLY A 18 -1.47 0.36 3.47
C GLY A 18 -2.76 1.15 3.67
N ILE A 19 -3.57 1.29 2.60
CA ILE A 19 -4.89 1.94 2.68
C ILE A 19 -5.81 1.18 3.62
N ILE A 20 -5.89 -0.15 3.52
CA ILE A 20 -6.71 -0.97 4.42
C ILE A 20 -6.28 -0.77 5.87
N PHE A 21 -4.99 -0.82 6.18
CA PHE A 21 -4.49 -0.66 7.54
C PHE A 21 -4.75 0.74 8.10
N HIS A 22 -4.60 1.78 7.28
CA HIS A 22 -4.96 3.14 7.65
C HIS A 22 -6.44 3.25 8.03
N LEU A 23 -7.32 2.71 7.19
CA LEU A 23 -8.76 2.71 7.42
C LEU A 23 -9.17 1.82 8.61
N GLN A 24 -8.46 0.72 8.88
CA GLN A 24 -8.66 -0.08 10.08
C GLN A 24 -8.29 0.70 11.33
N GLY A 25 -7.16 1.42 11.33
CA GLY A 25 -6.77 2.32 12.42
C GLY A 25 -7.82 3.38 12.74
N GLN A 26 -8.57 3.83 11.73
CA GLN A 26 -9.68 4.78 11.85
C GLN A 26 -11.04 4.13 12.18
N SER A 27 -11.07 2.81 12.39
CA SER A 27 -12.31 2.07 12.65
C SER A 27 -13.32 2.06 11.50
N ILE A 28 -12.92 2.47 10.29
CA ILE A 28 -13.80 2.55 9.11
C ILE A 28 -14.02 1.16 8.51
N VAL A 29 -12.99 0.31 8.52
CA VAL A 29 -13.05 -1.06 7.98
C VAL A 29 -12.50 -2.07 8.99
N GLY A 30 -12.82 -3.34 8.80
CA GLY A 30 -12.32 -4.45 9.63
C GLY A 30 -13.13 -4.72 10.91
N PRO A 31 -12.90 -5.87 11.56
CA PRO A 31 -13.63 -6.25 12.76
C PRO A 31 -13.07 -5.52 14.00
N PRO A 32 -13.91 -5.16 14.99
CA PRO A 32 -13.48 -4.58 16.26
C PRO A 32 -12.53 -5.47 17.09
N SER A 33 -12.48 -6.78 16.81
CA SER A 33 -11.55 -7.72 17.44
C SER A 33 -10.12 -7.63 16.89
N SER A 34 -9.90 -6.92 15.79
CA SER A 34 -8.56 -6.71 15.24
C SER A 34 -7.74 -5.79 16.14
N PHE A 35 -6.48 -6.14 16.40
CA PHE A 35 -5.53 -5.29 17.11
C PHE A 35 -5.23 -3.96 16.39
N MET A 36 -5.57 -3.87 15.09
CA MET A 36 -5.42 -2.65 14.29
C MET A 36 -6.63 -1.73 14.41
N TYR A 37 -7.79 -2.23 14.82
CA TYR A 37 -9.03 -1.46 14.82
C TYR A 37 -9.00 -0.38 15.89
N ALA A 38 -9.40 0.84 15.56
CA ALA A 38 -9.37 2.00 16.48
C ALA A 38 -7.98 2.32 17.05
N ASN A 39 -6.91 1.94 16.36
CA ASN A 39 -5.54 2.11 16.84
C ASN A 39 -4.80 3.22 16.07
N PRO A 40 -4.45 4.36 16.70
CA PRO A 40 -3.76 5.49 16.05
C PRO A 40 -2.41 5.14 15.43
N ASP A 41 -1.69 4.17 15.98
CA ASP A 41 -0.41 3.73 15.42
C ASP A 41 -0.62 3.13 14.03
N TRP A 42 -1.69 2.37 13.84
CA TRP A 42 -2.04 1.75 12.56
C TRP A 42 -2.53 2.75 11.51
N ILE A 43 -3.01 3.93 11.92
CA ILE A 43 -3.23 5.07 11.01
C ILE A 43 -1.89 5.52 10.42
N SER A 44 -0.87 5.68 11.27
CA SER A 44 0.47 6.12 10.86
C SER A 44 1.19 5.05 10.02
N TYR A 45 1.20 3.79 10.48
CA TYR A 45 1.81 2.69 9.75
C TYR A 45 1.12 2.43 8.41
N GLY A 46 -0.21 2.45 8.37
CA GLY A 46 -0.97 2.32 7.13
C GLY A 46 -0.62 3.41 6.11
N THR A 47 -0.50 4.66 6.57
CA THR A 47 -0.07 5.80 5.73
C THR A 47 1.34 5.59 5.18
N GLN A 48 2.31 5.20 6.03
CA GLN A 48 3.68 4.94 5.60
C GLN A 48 3.76 3.79 4.58
N ILE A 49 3.03 2.69 4.83
CA ILE A 49 2.95 1.55 3.91
C ILE A 49 2.33 1.97 2.57
N ALA A 50 1.27 2.78 2.59
CA ALA A 50 0.66 3.30 1.38
C ALA A 50 1.65 4.14 0.56
N ILE A 51 2.39 5.05 1.21
CA ILE A 51 3.45 5.86 0.56
C ILE A 51 4.51 4.96 -0.08
N VAL A 52 5.01 3.95 0.63
CA VAL A 52 5.98 3.00 0.09
C VAL A 52 5.40 2.24 -1.11
N GLY A 53 4.15 1.78 -1.02
CA GLY A 53 3.45 1.13 -2.13
C GLY A 53 3.34 2.02 -3.37
N THR A 54 2.99 3.30 -3.18
CA THR A 54 2.95 4.30 -4.26
C THR A 54 4.32 4.49 -4.91
N ILE A 55 5.40 4.57 -4.12
CA ILE A 55 6.77 4.72 -4.65
C ILE A 55 7.16 3.49 -5.49
N ILE A 56 6.90 2.27 -4.99
CA ILE A 56 7.20 1.03 -5.72
C ILE A 56 6.40 0.99 -7.04
N LEU A 57 5.11 1.32 -7.00
CA LEU A 57 4.26 1.37 -8.19
C LEU A 57 4.78 2.39 -9.21
N ALA A 58 5.15 3.60 -8.76
CA ALA A 58 5.73 4.64 -9.61
C ALA A 58 7.03 4.16 -10.28
N ILE A 59 7.91 3.47 -9.56
CA ILE A 59 9.13 2.87 -10.11
C ILE A 59 8.80 1.83 -11.18
N GLY A 60 7.86 0.92 -10.91
CA GLY A 60 7.44 -0.09 -11.88
C GLY A 60 6.90 0.52 -13.18
N ILE A 61 6.09 1.58 -13.05
CA ILE A 61 5.57 2.35 -14.18
C ILE A 61 6.70 3.06 -14.92
N ALA A 62 7.62 3.73 -14.22
CA ALA A 62 8.76 4.42 -14.83
C ALA A 62 9.65 3.47 -15.63
N ILE A 63 9.96 2.28 -15.10
CA ILE A 63 10.73 1.25 -15.82
C ILE A 63 10.01 0.79 -17.09
N LYS A 64 8.67 0.68 -17.06
CA LYS A 64 7.88 0.36 -18.24
C LYS A 64 8.06 1.43 -19.32
N PHE A 65 7.95 2.71 -18.96
CA PHE A 65 8.11 3.81 -19.92
C PHE A 65 9.54 3.99 -20.43
N LEU A 66 10.55 3.84 -19.59
CA LEU A 66 11.96 4.01 -19.97
C LEU A 66 12.51 2.85 -20.81
N LYS A 67 11.91 1.67 -20.71
CA LYS A 67 12.32 0.45 -21.44
C LYS A 67 11.33 0.06 -22.54
N ASN A 68 10.36 0.94 -22.83
CA ASN A 68 9.48 0.87 -23.98
C ASN A 68 10.16 1.49 -25.20
#